data_AF-A0A7X8RM27-F1
#
_entry.id   AF-A0A7X8RM27-F1
#
_cell.length_a   1.000
_cell.length_b   1.000
_cell.length_c   1.000
_cell.angle_alpha   90.00
_cell.angle_beta   90.00
_cell.angle_gamma   90.00
#
_symmetry.space_group_name_H-M   'P 1'
#
loop_
_entity.id
_entity.type
_entity.pdbx_description
1 polymer ?
#
loop_
_entity_poly.entity_id
_entity_poly.type
_entity_poly.pdbx_seq_one_letter_code
_entity_poly.pdbx_strand_id
1 'polypeptide(L)'
;MRHLFFMFFSILFLTACGSNAVGGKENPNSQYDDEKMIGTVWDVSEDSVEVDISEWEKRDRKGSNGTDEGYSYLAKITDETTIKYENGKEASLNDLKKGQKVLINPPRGESFEGKPKELVLLDMTFEEKYSRFLSHVDGYKLVVMYEEGAVLPLELQDPLYEKVLDVTEEEVVATWIVNDDEYVVDYQKELGVEQFPVILVFNEEKLVFKTYEVEELYAFFEQ
;
A
#
# COMPACT_ATOMS: atom_id res chain seq x y z
N MET A 1 1.99 72.71 4.56
CA MET A 1 1.62 72.32 5.95
C MET A 1 0.12 72.08 6.01
N ARG A 2 -0.29 70.85 6.40
CA ARG A 2 -1.58 70.38 6.95
C ARG A 2 -2.86 71.08 6.46
N HIS A 3 -3.68 70.43 5.60
CA HIS A 3 -4.76 69.49 5.96
C HIS A 3 -5.73 70.04 7.01
N LEU A 4 -7.02 70.18 6.66
CA LEU A 4 -8.05 69.17 6.89
C LEU A 4 -9.43 69.80 6.63
N PHE A 5 -10.21 69.29 5.68
CA PHE A 5 -11.62 69.64 5.52
C PHE A 5 -12.41 68.43 5.02
N PHE A 6 -13.49 68.14 5.75
CA PHE A 6 -14.69 67.37 5.37
C PHE A 6 -14.54 65.86 5.11
N MET A 7 -15.54 65.00 5.28
CA MET A 7 -16.82 64.98 5.98
C MET A 7 -17.35 63.54 5.77
N PHE A 8 -18.08 63.03 6.76
CA PHE A 8 -18.96 61.85 6.77
C PHE A 8 -19.31 61.17 5.43
N PHE A 9 -19.17 59.83 5.37
CA PHE A 9 -20.29 58.95 4.99
C PHE A 9 -20.03 57.49 5.40
N SER A 10 -20.98 56.92 6.14
CA SER A 10 -21.00 55.53 6.58
C SER A 10 -21.42 54.60 5.43
N ILE A 11 -20.71 53.48 5.22
CA ILE A 11 -21.28 52.29 4.58
C ILE A 11 -20.78 51.04 5.31
N LEU A 12 -21.74 50.33 5.91
CA LEU A 12 -21.63 48.97 6.40
C LEU A 12 -21.43 48.02 5.22
N PHE A 13 -20.38 47.20 5.26
CA PHE A 13 -20.37 45.92 4.55
C PHE A 13 -20.04 44.81 5.54
N LEU A 14 -21.10 44.09 5.93
CA LEU A 14 -21.02 42.74 6.46
C LEU A 14 -20.54 41.84 5.33
N THR A 15 -19.26 41.47 5.30
CA THR A 15 -18.82 40.30 4.52
C THR A 15 -18.85 39.10 5.43
N ALA A 16 -20.00 38.43 5.43
CA ALA A 16 -20.07 37.01 5.71
C ALA A 16 -19.34 36.28 4.59
N CYS A 17 -18.08 35.92 4.81
CA CYS A 17 -17.52 34.74 4.16
C CYS A 17 -17.75 33.59 5.12
N GLY A 18 -18.86 32.88 4.91
CA GLY A 18 -19.08 31.57 5.48
C GLY A 18 -17.93 30.68 5.06
N SER A 19 -17.06 30.33 6.00
CA SER A 19 -16.28 29.11 5.89
C SER A 19 -17.26 27.96 6.09
N ASN A 20 -17.90 27.53 5.01
CA ASN A 20 -18.30 26.14 4.92
C ASN A 20 -17.00 25.34 4.99
N ALA A 21 -16.61 24.98 6.21
CA ALA A 21 -15.74 23.85 6.44
C ALA A 21 -16.54 22.63 5.99
N VAL A 22 -16.57 22.40 4.68
CA VAL A 22 -16.82 21.08 4.13
C VAL A 22 -15.59 20.29 4.56
N GLY A 23 -15.67 19.73 5.76
CA GLY A 23 -14.80 18.67 6.22
C GLY A 23 -15.05 17.44 5.36
N GLY A 24 -14.64 17.50 4.10
CA GLY A 24 -14.34 16.30 3.34
C GLY A 24 -12.96 15.89 3.82
N LYS A 25 -12.84 14.67 4.38
CA LYS A 25 -11.53 14.06 4.59
C LYS A 25 -10.72 14.20 3.30
N GLU A 26 -9.49 14.70 3.40
CA GLU A 26 -8.58 14.81 2.26
C GLU A 26 -8.46 13.44 1.58
N ASN A 27 -8.36 13.42 0.25
CA ASN A 27 -8.17 12.16 -0.46
C ASN A 27 -6.81 11.57 -0.05
N PRO A 28 -6.76 10.35 0.55
CA PRO A 28 -5.48 9.72 0.89
C PRO A 28 -4.55 9.56 -0.32
N ASN A 29 -5.11 9.57 -1.53
CA ASN A 29 -4.38 9.32 -2.77
C ASN A 29 -3.98 10.61 -3.49
N SER A 30 -4.24 11.77 -2.90
CA SER A 30 -3.85 13.08 -3.47
C SER A 30 -2.34 13.28 -3.61
N GLN A 31 -1.54 12.41 -2.99
CA GLN A 31 -0.09 12.38 -3.15
C GLN A 31 0.38 11.88 -4.53
N TYR A 32 -0.50 11.26 -5.33
CA TYR A 32 -0.18 10.76 -6.67
C TYR A 32 -0.40 11.83 -7.74
N ASP A 33 0.50 11.86 -8.72
CA ASP A 33 0.56 12.86 -9.80
C ASP A 33 0.04 12.27 -11.12
N ASP A 34 -0.80 13.02 -11.85
CA ASP A 34 -1.32 12.66 -13.18
C ASP A 34 -0.21 12.26 -14.15
N GLU A 35 0.95 12.92 -14.06
CA GLU A 35 2.08 12.68 -14.95
C GLU A 35 2.92 11.46 -14.53
N LYS A 36 2.69 10.92 -13.33
CA LYS A 36 3.49 9.84 -12.73
C LYS A 36 2.59 8.68 -12.31
N MET A 37 2.31 7.80 -13.27
CA MET A 37 1.58 6.57 -13.01
C MET A 37 2.45 5.59 -12.23
N ILE A 38 2.31 5.62 -10.91
CA ILE A 38 2.99 4.73 -9.99
C ILE A 38 2.04 3.61 -9.61
N GLY A 39 2.58 2.40 -9.54
CA GLY A 39 1.84 1.23 -9.11
C GLY A 39 2.74 0.15 -8.52
N THR A 40 2.13 -0.96 -8.16
CA THR A 40 2.80 -2.11 -7.55
C THR A 40 2.68 -3.30 -8.49
N VAL A 41 3.80 -3.94 -8.82
CA VAL A 41 3.81 -5.12 -9.69
C VAL A 41 3.01 -6.25 -9.02
N TRP A 42 1.98 -6.73 -9.71
CA TRP A 42 1.18 -7.86 -9.28
C TRP A 42 1.76 -9.17 -9.79
N ASP A 43 2.16 -9.20 -11.06
CA ASP A 43 2.74 -10.38 -11.71
C ASP A 43 3.68 -9.99 -12.86
N VAL A 44 4.60 -10.90 -13.20
CA VAL A 44 5.59 -10.73 -14.28
C VAL A 44 5.57 -11.96 -15.19
N SER A 45 5.36 -11.74 -16.49
CA SER A 45 5.40 -12.77 -17.53
C SER A 45 6.61 -12.58 -18.46
N GLU A 46 6.77 -13.46 -19.45
CA GLU A 46 7.89 -13.40 -20.41
C GLU A 46 8.00 -12.07 -21.17
N ASP A 47 6.86 -11.42 -21.47
CA ASP A 47 6.77 -10.21 -22.28
C ASP A 47 5.85 -9.13 -21.68
N SER A 48 5.41 -9.30 -20.44
CA SER A 48 4.52 -8.32 -19.80
C SER A 48 4.65 -8.24 -18.30
N VAL A 49 4.21 -7.12 -17.75
CA VAL A 49 4.15 -6.86 -16.30
C VAL A 49 2.74 -6.40 -15.98
N GLU A 50 2.04 -7.11 -15.10
CA GLU A 50 0.78 -6.62 -14.55
C GLU A 50 1.07 -5.74 -13.34
N VAL A 51 0.54 -4.53 -13.35
CA VAL A 51 0.76 -3.53 -12.29
C VAL A 51 -0.58 -3.08 -11.74
N ASP A 52 -0.75 -3.17 -10.42
CA ASP A 52 -1.85 -2.53 -9.71
C ASP A 52 -1.62 -1.02 -9.71
N ILE A 53 -2.54 -0.30 -10.35
CA ILE A 53 -2.56 1.16 -10.45
C ILE A 53 -3.80 1.76 -9.77
N SER A 54 -4.45 1.00 -8.88
CA SER A 54 -5.68 1.43 -8.18
C SER A 54 -5.48 2.75 -7.45
N GLU A 55 -4.35 2.91 -6.77
CA GLU A 55 -4.03 4.14 -6.04
C GLU A 55 -3.95 5.35 -6.98
N TRP A 56 -3.26 5.19 -8.13
CA TRP A 56 -3.15 6.22 -9.14
C TRP A 56 -4.49 6.51 -9.83
N GLU A 57 -5.26 5.51 -10.25
CA GLU A 57 -6.59 5.70 -10.88
C GLU A 57 -7.60 6.37 -9.94
N LYS A 58 -7.43 6.22 -8.62
CA LYS A 58 -8.32 6.81 -7.60
C LYS A 58 -7.82 8.17 -7.06
N ARG A 59 -6.68 8.70 -7.54
CA ARG A 59 -6.03 9.92 -7.00
C ARG A 59 -6.86 11.20 -7.00
N ASP A 60 -7.87 11.31 -7.86
CA ASP A 60 -8.78 12.46 -7.92
C ASP A 60 -10.14 12.23 -7.24
N ARG A 61 -10.41 11.02 -6.75
CA ARG A 61 -11.69 10.67 -6.11
C ARG A 61 -11.80 11.36 -4.75
N LYS A 62 -12.88 12.12 -4.53
CA LYS A 62 -13.12 12.84 -3.27
C LYS A 62 -13.99 12.01 -2.31
N GLY A 63 -13.65 12.09 -1.03
CA GLY A 63 -14.45 11.53 0.08
C GLY A 63 -14.25 10.03 0.29
N SER A 64 -14.94 9.47 1.29
CA SER A 64 -14.90 8.05 1.67
C SER A 64 -15.57 7.11 0.66
N ASN A 65 -15.79 7.56 -0.58
CA ASN A 65 -16.33 6.74 -1.68
C ASN A 65 -15.21 5.88 -2.30
N GLY A 66 -14.37 5.29 -1.46
CA GLY A 66 -13.47 4.22 -1.87
C GLY A 66 -14.35 3.05 -2.25
N THR A 67 -14.58 2.86 -3.54
CA THR A 67 -15.15 1.62 -4.04
C THR A 67 -14.05 0.55 -4.03
N ASP A 68 -14.43 -0.68 -3.73
CA ASP A 68 -13.53 -1.86 -3.70
C ASP A 68 -13.03 -2.28 -5.10
N GLU A 69 -13.19 -1.40 -6.09
CA GLU A 69 -12.74 -1.59 -7.46
C GLU A 69 -11.21 -1.63 -7.52
N GLY A 70 -10.64 -2.72 -8.02
CA GLY A 70 -9.23 -2.77 -8.41
C GLY A 70 -9.04 -2.27 -9.84
N TYR A 71 -7.90 -1.64 -10.10
CA TYR A 71 -7.46 -1.23 -11.43
C TYR A 71 -6.07 -1.79 -11.72
N SER A 72 -5.95 -2.62 -12.76
CA SER A 72 -4.65 -3.10 -13.22
C SER A 72 -4.27 -2.53 -14.59
N TYR A 73 -2.97 -2.40 -14.78
CA TYR A 73 -2.30 -2.01 -16.02
C TYR A 73 -1.44 -3.18 -16.50
N LEU A 74 -1.76 -3.69 -17.69
CA LEU A 74 -0.91 -4.69 -18.33
C LEU A 74 0.12 -3.99 -19.23
N ALA A 75 1.36 -3.90 -18.74
CA ALA A 75 2.50 -3.36 -19.45
C ALA A 75 3.13 -4.41 -20.37
N LYS A 76 2.88 -4.33 -21.67
CA LYS A 76 3.55 -5.12 -22.70
C LYS A 76 4.94 -4.56 -22.95
N ILE A 77 5.95 -5.36 -22.64
CA ILE A 77 7.36 -5.01 -22.80
C ILE A 77 7.78 -5.30 -24.23
N THR A 78 8.37 -4.31 -24.90
CA THR A 78 8.90 -4.45 -26.25
C THR A 78 10.37 -4.02 -26.28
N ASP A 79 11.04 -4.23 -27.41
CA ASP A 79 12.41 -3.76 -27.63
C ASP A 79 12.56 -2.22 -27.53
N GLU A 80 11.45 -1.48 -27.58
CA GLU A 80 11.43 -0.02 -27.42
C GLU A 80 11.25 0.40 -25.94
N THR A 81 10.87 -0.52 -25.06
CA THR A 81 10.66 -0.24 -23.64
C THR A 81 12.01 -0.20 -22.92
N THR A 82 12.33 0.94 -22.30
CA THR A 82 13.49 1.05 -21.42
C THR A 82 13.11 0.67 -19.99
N ILE A 83 13.87 -0.22 -19.36
CA ILE A 83 13.70 -0.58 -17.95
C ILE A 83 14.92 -0.11 -17.17
N LYS A 84 14.71 0.57 -16.05
CA LYS A 84 15.80 1.11 -15.22
C LYS A 84 15.45 1.17 -13.75
N TYR A 85 16.45 1.22 -12.90
CA TYR A 85 16.30 1.57 -11.49
C TYR A 85 16.12 3.09 -11.32
N GLU A 86 15.59 3.51 -10.17
CA GLU A 86 15.38 4.93 -9.83
C GLU A 86 16.66 5.77 -9.94
N ASN A 87 17.82 5.19 -9.64
CA ASN A 87 19.13 5.84 -9.78
C ASN A 87 19.61 5.98 -11.25
N GLY A 88 18.82 5.55 -12.23
CA GLY A 88 19.11 5.61 -13.66
C GLY A 88 19.95 4.46 -14.21
N LYS A 89 20.36 3.50 -13.38
CA LYS A 89 21.03 2.28 -13.83
C LYS A 89 20.07 1.42 -14.66
N GLU A 90 20.57 0.89 -15.77
CA GLU A 90 19.82 -0.06 -16.61
C GLU A 90 19.38 -1.30 -15.80
N ALA A 91 18.14 -1.73 -16.05
CA ALA A 91 17.52 -2.91 -15.50
C ALA A 91 16.87 -3.70 -16.64
N SER A 92 16.39 -4.90 -16.33
CA SER A 92 15.74 -5.80 -17.27
C SER A 92 14.41 -6.30 -16.71
N LEU A 93 13.64 -6.99 -17.55
CA LEU A 93 12.39 -7.62 -17.12
C LEU A 93 12.62 -8.63 -15.98
N ASN A 94 13.76 -9.31 -15.97
CA ASN A 94 14.12 -10.28 -14.94
C ASN A 94 14.43 -9.63 -13.57
N ASP A 95 14.63 -8.31 -13.53
CA ASP A 95 14.84 -7.58 -12.28
C ASP A 95 13.52 -7.15 -11.62
N LEU A 96 12.41 -7.23 -12.36
CA LEU A 96 11.08 -6.95 -11.83
C LEU A 96 10.56 -8.16 -11.04
N LYS A 97 9.93 -7.86 -9.92
CA LYS A 97 9.42 -8.85 -8.97
C LYS A 97 8.04 -8.45 -8.49
N LYS A 98 7.26 -9.43 -8.02
CA LYS A 98 5.96 -9.18 -7.38
C LYS A 98 6.14 -8.25 -6.17
N GLY A 99 5.24 -7.31 -5.99
CA GLY A 99 5.32 -6.29 -4.94
C GLY A 99 6.28 -5.12 -5.22
N GLN A 100 7.03 -5.14 -6.32
CA GLN A 100 7.93 -4.03 -6.67
C GLN A 100 7.12 -2.77 -7.00
N LYS A 101 7.48 -1.65 -6.38
CA LYS A 101 6.96 -0.33 -6.74
C LYS A 101 7.58 0.14 -8.05
N VAL A 102 6.76 0.58 -8.99
CA VAL A 102 7.20 1.00 -10.33
C VAL A 102 6.55 2.31 -10.76
N LEU A 103 7.29 3.12 -11.51
CA LEU A 103 6.74 4.22 -12.31
C LEU A 103 6.63 3.78 -13.77
N ILE A 104 5.48 4.02 -14.37
CA ILE A 104 5.18 3.68 -15.76
C ILE A 104 5.05 4.96 -16.58
N ASN A 105 5.87 5.07 -17.63
CA ASN A 105 5.95 6.25 -18.49
C ASN A 105 5.73 5.89 -19.98
N PRO A 106 4.91 6.65 -20.72
CA PRO A 106 4.00 7.68 -20.22
C PRO A 106 2.87 7.06 -19.35
N PRO A 107 2.21 7.86 -18.51
CA PRO A 107 0.99 7.43 -17.84
C PRO A 107 -0.09 7.04 -18.86
N ARG A 108 -1.05 6.24 -18.44
CA ARG A 108 -2.18 5.83 -19.29
C ARG A 108 -2.98 7.06 -19.74
N GLY A 109 -3.06 7.26 -21.06
CA GLY A 109 -3.97 8.21 -21.69
C GLY A 109 -5.23 7.55 -22.24
N GLU A 110 -6.10 8.34 -22.90
CA GLU A 110 -7.35 7.85 -23.50
C GLU A 110 -7.11 6.81 -24.62
N SER A 111 -6.02 6.94 -25.37
CA SER A 111 -5.57 5.98 -26.38
C SER A 111 -4.56 5.00 -25.79
N PHE A 112 -5.08 4.07 -24.98
CA PHE A 112 -4.25 3.12 -24.25
C PHE A 112 -3.83 1.92 -25.11
N GLU A 113 -2.52 1.76 -25.35
CA GLU A 113 -1.96 0.60 -26.09
C GLU A 113 -1.31 -0.47 -25.20
N GLY A 114 -1.14 -0.19 -23.90
CA GLY A 114 -0.44 -1.10 -22.97
C GLY A 114 1.06 -1.19 -23.16
N LYS A 115 1.69 -0.27 -23.90
CA LYS A 115 3.13 -0.32 -24.20
C LYS A 115 3.84 0.88 -23.57
N PRO A 116 4.48 0.72 -22.40
CA PRO A 116 5.26 1.81 -21.82
C PRO A 116 6.53 2.06 -22.63
N LYS A 117 6.92 3.33 -22.71
CA LYS A 117 8.25 3.71 -23.22
C LYS A 117 9.32 3.46 -22.17
N GLU A 118 8.96 3.64 -20.91
CA GLU A 118 9.86 3.49 -19.79
C GLU A 118 9.14 2.91 -18.57
N LEU A 119 9.83 1.99 -17.88
CA LEU A 119 9.42 1.43 -16.60
C LEU A 119 10.58 1.63 -15.62
N VAL A 120 10.32 2.34 -14.51
CA VAL A 120 11.32 2.64 -13.49
C VAL A 120 11.03 1.87 -12.21
N LEU A 121 11.96 1.04 -11.76
CA LEU A 121 11.90 0.34 -10.48
C LEU A 121 12.27 1.33 -9.38
N LEU A 122 11.30 1.67 -8.55
CA LEU A 122 11.43 2.69 -7.50
C LEU A 122 11.97 2.08 -6.20
N ASP A 123 12.79 2.84 -5.47
CA ASP A 123 13.14 2.44 -4.11
C ASP A 123 11.88 2.46 -3.24
N MET A 124 11.81 1.48 -2.33
CA MET A 124 10.66 1.32 -1.43
C MET A 124 11.07 1.61 0.01
N THR A 125 10.23 2.39 0.69
CA THR A 125 10.29 2.58 2.13
C THR A 125 9.96 1.29 2.88
N PHE A 126 10.21 1.27 4.18
CA PHE A 126 9.83 0.14 5.03
C PHE A 126 8.31 -0.09 4.98
N GLU A 127 7.50 0.96 5.12
CA GLU A 127 6.04 0.86 5.10
C GLU A 127 5.53 0.24 3.80
N GLU A 128 6.05 0.68 2.64
CA GLU A 128 5.65 0.13 1.35
C GLU A 128 6.03 -1.35 1.21
N LYS A 129 7.25 -1.71 1.63
CA LYS A 129 7.71 -3.10 1.65
C LYS A 129 6.83 -3.96 2.54
N TYR A 130 6.46 -3.50 3.72
CA TYR A 130 5.74 -4.28 4.72
C TYR A 130 4.23 -4.05 4.74
N SER A 131 3.68 -3.30 3.77
CA SER A 131 2.26 -2.93 3.70
C SER A 131 1.29 -4.11 3.84
N ARG A 132 1.64 -5.28 3.30
CA ARG A 132 0.83 -6.51 3.44
C ARG A 132 0.87 -7.13 4.84
N PHE A 133 1.82 -6.76 5.69
CA PHE A 133 2.00 -7.25 7.06
C PHE A 133 1.54 -6.23 8.12
N LEU A 134 1.77 -4.94 7.89
CA LEU A 134 1.45 -3.88 8.85
C LEU A 134 -0.06 -3.80 9.13
N SER A 135 -0.38 -3.45 10.37
CA SER A 135 -1.77 -3.18 10.78
C SER A 135 -2.30 -1.93 10.09
N HIS A 136 -3.56 -1.97 9.69
CA HIS A 136 -4.30 -0.80 9.18
C HIS A 136 -5.34 -0.29 10.21
N VAL A 137 -5.34 -0.90 11.40
CA VAL A 137 -6.16 -0.53 12.56
C VAL A 137 -5.25 -0.13 13.71
N ASP A 138 -5.78 0.67 14.64
CA ASP A 138 -5.11 1.06 15.89
C ASP A 138 -5.07 -0.16 16.83
N GLY A 139 -4.11 -1.05 16.55
CA GLY A 139 -4.03 -2.37 17.14
C GLY A 139 -3.06 -3.26 16.36
N TYR A 140 -3.41 -4.54 16.21
CA TYR A 140 -2.51 -5.55 15.68
C TYR A 140 -3.02 -6.25 14.43
N LYS A 141 -2.09 -6.67 13.59
CA LYS A 141 -2.32 -7.61 12.50
C LYS A 141 -1.62 -8.93 12.79
N LEU A 142 -2.44 -9.95 12.99
CA LEU A 142 -2.03 -11.35 13.04
C LEU A 142 -1.76 -11.84 11.61
N VAL A 143 -0.57 -12.37 11.39
CA VAL A 143 -0.17 -12.95 10.10
C VAL A 143 0.27 -14.39 10.32
N VAL A 144 -0.37 -15.33 9.65
CA VAL A 144 0.12 -16.69 9.51
C VAL A 144 0.80 -16.81 8.16
N MET A 145 2.12 -16.95 8.14
CA MET A 145 2.90 -17.13 6.92
C MET A 145 3.25 -18.61 6.73
N TYR A 146 3.06 -19.14 5.52
CA TYR A 146 3.17 -20.57 5.24
C TYR A 146 3.64 -20.87 3.80
N GLU A 147 4.07 -22.09 3.54
CA GLU A 147 4.53 -22.50 2.20
C GLU A 147 3.37 -22.78 1.24
N GLU A 148 3.59 -22.57 -0.06
CA GLU A 148 2.60 -22.87 -1.08
C GLU A 148 2.20 -24.36 -1.05
N GLY A 149 0.90 -24.63 -1.09
CA GLY A 149 0.36 -25.98 -1.04
C GLY A 149 0.40 -26.65 0.34
N ALA A 150 0.89 -25.98 1.39
CA ALA A 150 0.86 -26.52 2.75
C ALA A 150 -0.57 -26.65 3.27
N VAL A 151 -0.84 -27.76 3.98
CA VAL A 151 -2.08 -27.94 4.73
C VAL A 151 -1.85 -27.44 6.15
N LEU A 152 -2.47 -26.31 6.51
CA LEU A 152 -2.31 -25.73 7.83
C LEU A 152 -2.98 -26.60 8.91
N PRO A 153 -2.34 -26.79 10.08
CA PRO A 153 -3.01 -27.31 11.28
C PRO A 153 -4.32 -26.56 11.56
N LEU A 154 -5.35 -27.26 12.05
CA LEU A 154 -6.67 -26.66 12.31
C LEU A 154 -6.58 -25.46 13.29
N GLU A 155 -5.69 -25.53 14.26
CA GLU A 155 -5.41 -24.47 15.22
C GLU A 155 -4.79 -23.20 14.60
N LEU A 156 -4.28 -23.27 13.37
CA LEU A 156 -3.72 -22.14 12.62
C LEU A 156 -4.65 -21.63 11.52
N GLN A 157 -5.88 -22.13 11.44
CA GLN A 157 -6.92 -21.66 10.51
C GLN A 157 -7.84 -20.65 11.23
N ASP A 158 -9.07 -20.49 10.75
CA ASP A 158 -10.07 -19.56 11.32
C ASP A 158 -10.20 -19.58 12.86
N PRO A 159 -10.16 -20.76 13.56
CA PRO A 159 -10.26 -20.80 15.02
C PRO A 159 -9.14 -20.05 15.75
N LEU A 160 -7.97 -19.87 15.12
CA LEU A 160 -6.87 -19.09 15.69
C LEU A 160 -7.31 -17.67 15.99
N TYR A 161 -7.91 -17.02 14.98
CA TYR A 161 -8.30 -15.63 15.04
C TYR A 161 -9.46 -15.42 16.00
N GLU A 162 -10.47 -16.29 15.97
CA GLU A 162 -11.58 -16.25 16.94
C GLU A 162 -11.08 -16.31 18.38
N LYS A 163 -10.15 -17.22 18.67
CA LYS A 163 -9.58 -17.35 20.01
C LYS A 163 -8.71 -16.17 20.41
N VAL A 164 -7.98 -15.54 19.46
CA VAL A 164 -7.27 -14.29 19.75
C VAL A 164 -8.25 -13.18 20.16
N LEU A 165 -9.36 -13.03 19.43
CA LEU A 165 -10.40 -12.05 19.76
C LEU A 165 -11.05 -12.31 21.13
N ASP A 166 -11.13 -13.57 21.57
CA ASP A 166 -11.68 -13.91 22.87
C ASP A 166 -10.75 -13.56 24.06
N VAL A 167 -9.44 -13.43 23.81
CA VAL A 167 -8.44 -13.23 24.89
C VAL A 167 -7.87 -11.82 24.94
N THR A 168 -8.25 -10.93 24.03
CA THR A 168 -7.75 -9.54 23.97
C THR A 168 -8.87 -8.52 23.89
N GLU A 169 -8.64 -7.35 24.47
CA GLU A 169 -9.49 -6.16 24.26
C GLU A 169 -8.97 -5.27 23.10
N GLU A 170 -7.78 -5.58 22.56
CA GLU A 170 -7.14 -4.85 21.46
C GLU A 170 -7.84 -5.13 20.12
N GLU A 171 -7.84 -4.15 19.22
CA GLU A 171 -8.33 -4.37 17.86
C GLU A 171 -7.33 -5.26 17.10
N VAL A 172 -7.78 -6.42 16.61
CA VAL A 172 -6.95 -7.36 15.86
C VAL A 172 -7.59 -7.66 14.52
N VAL A 173 -6.79 -7.66 13.46
CA VAL A 173 -7.15 -8.21 12.15
C VAL A 173 -6.22 -9.37 11.80
N ALA A 174 -6.67 -10.32 10.98
CA ALA A 174 -5.88 -11.48 10.61
C ALA A 174 -5.71 -11.64 9.10
N THR A 175 -4.57 -12.19 8.68
CA THR A 175 -4.33 -12.60 7.30
C THR A 175 -3.44 -13.84 7.22
N TRP A 176 -3.62 -14.59 6.15
CA TRP A 176 -2.85 -15.80 5.83
C TRP A 176 -2.08 -15.53 4.55
N ILE A 177 -0.75 -15.64 4.63
CA ILE A 177 0.16 -15.25 3.56
C ILE A 177 0.98 -16.45 3.13
N VAL A 178 0.92 -16.78 1.84
CA VAL A 178 1.88 -17.71 1.23
C VAL A 178 3.23 -17.01 1.12
N ASN A 179 4.29 -17.68 1.57
CA ASN A 179 5.67 -17.28 1.34
C ASN A 179 6.01 -17.45 -0.14
N ASP A 180 6.38 -16.35 -0.79
CA ASP A 180 6.62 -16.24 -2.22
C ASP A 180 8.06 -15.73 -2.44
N ASP A 181 8.94 -16.56 -2.99
CA ASP A 181 10.35 -16.24 -3.25
C ASP A 181 10.54 -15.36 -4.51
N GLU A 182 9.50 -15.23 -5.33
CA GLU A 182 9.43 -14.30 -6.46
C GLU A 182 9.02 -12.88 -6.02
N TYR A 183 8.64 -12.69 -4.76
CA TYR A 183 8.36 -11.37 -4.20
C TYR A 183 9.62 -10.51 -4.08
N VAL A 184 9.46 -9.20 -4.17
CA VAL A 184 10.56 -8.23 -4.13
C VAL A 184 11.33 -8.26 -2.81
N VAL A 185 10.64 -8.56 -1.72
CA VAL A 185 11.20 -8.75 -0.38
C VAL A 185 11.28 -10.24 -0.07
N ASP A 186 12.46 -10.70 0.29
CA ASP A 186 12.67 -12.04 0.87
C ASP A 186 12.26 -12.02 2.35
N TYR A 187 10.96 -12.14 2.61
CA TYR A 187 10.42 -12.05 3.97
C TYR A 187 10.92 -13.16 4.89
N GLN A 188 11.15 -14.37 4.35
CA GLN A 188 11.71 -15.45 5.15
C GLN A 188 13.05 -15.02 5.74
N LYS A 189 13.93 -14.46 4.91
CA LYS A 189 15.24 -13.98 5.36
C LYS A 189 15.15 -12.71 6.21
N GLU A 190 14.38 -11.71 5.78
CA GLU A 190 14.30 -10.42 6.48
C GLU A 190 13.66 -10.54 7.87
N LEU A 191 12.66 -11.42 8.03
CA LEU A 191 11.98 -11.68 9.30
C LEU A 191 12.68 -12.77 10.14
N GLY A 192 13.75 -13.38 9.60
CA GLY A 192 14.49 -14.47 10.25
C GLY A 192 13.58 -15.66 10.57
N VAL A 193 12.79 -16.10 9.59
CA VAL A 193 11.90 -17.24 9.71
C VAL A 193 12.69 -18.51 9.45
N GLU A 194 12.73 -19.38 10.45
CA GLU A 194 13.53 -20.61 10.45
C GLU A 194 12.73 -21.81 9.96
N GLN A 195 11.40 -21.78 10.14
CA GLN A 195 10.47 -22.84 9.73
C GLN A 195 9.09 -22.28 9.40
N PHE A 196 8.30 -23.04 8.65
CA PHE A 196 6.90 -22.72 8.33
C PHE A 196 5.95 -23.79 8.89
N PRO A 197 4.70 -23.43 9.21
CA PRO A 197 4.15 -22.07 9.25
C PRO A 197 4.75 -21.25 10.41
N VAL A 198 4.70 -19.92 10.29
CA VAL A 198 5.12 -18.97 11.34
C VAL A 198 3.97 -18.01 11.65
N ILE A 199 3.81 -17.69 12.93
CA ILE A 199 2.86 -16.71 13.41
C ILE A 199 3.62 -15.41 13.68
N LEU A 200 3.14 -14.33 13.09
CA LEU A 200 3.73 -13.00 13.22
C LEU A 200 2.64 -12.04 13.69
N VAL A 201 3.02 -11.09 14.54
CA VAL A 201 2.14 -9.99 14.94
C VAL A 201 2.83 -8.69 14.60
N PHE A 202 2.15 -7.86 13.82
CA PHE A 202 2.59 -6.52 13.46
C PHE A 202 1.66 -5.49 14.08
N ASN A 203 2.20 -4.33 14.43
CA ASN A 203 1.39 -3.12 14.60
C ASN A 203 1.47 -2.26 13.32
N GLU A 204 1.07 -0.99 13.38
CA GLU A 204 1.16 -0.06 12.24
C GLU A 204 2.61 0.20 11.77
N GLU A 205 3.62 -0.02 12.63
CA GLU A 205 4.99 0.39 12.36
C GLU A 205 5.96 -0.78 12.09
N LYS A 206 5.75 -1.95 12.70
CA LYS A 206 6.76 -3.03 12.72
C LYS A 206 6.21 -4.38 13.19
N LEU A 207 7.04 -5.40 13.03
CA LEU A 207 6.90 -6.69 13.73
C LEU A 207 7.10 -6.47 15.23
N VAL A 208 6.13 -6.92 16.03
CA VAL A 208 6.18 -6.84 17.50
C VAL A 208 6.30 -8.22 18.15
N PHE A 209 5.86 -9.28 17.48
CA PHE A 209 5.92 -10.64 18.00
C PHE A 209 6.09 -11.67 16.88
N LYS A 210 6.84 -12.73 17.15
CA LYS A 210 7.04 -13.88 16.25
C LYS A 210 7.07 -15.14 17.07
N THR A 211 6.29 -16.14 16.68
CA THR A 211 6.30 -17.47 17.30
C THR A 211 5.97 -18.55 16.28
N TYR A 212 6.23 -19.80 16.65
CA TYR A 212 5.79 -21.01 15.94
C TYR A 212 4.72 -21.77 16.72
N GLU A 213 4.37 -21.31 17.94
CA GLU A 213 3.49 -22.00 18.86
C GLU A 213 2.27 -21.12 19.18
N VAL A 214 1.09 -21.71 19.12
CA VAL A 214 -0.18 -20.99 19.28
C VAL A 214 -0.39 -20.53 20.73
N GLU A 215 0.10 -21.27 21.70
CA GLU A 215 0.02 -20.92 23.12
C GLU A 215 0.82 -19.66 23.45
N GLU A 216 1.97 -19.45 22.80
CA GLU A 216 2.76 -18.24 22.99
C GLU A 216 2.06 -17.02 22.39
N LEU A 217 1.33 -17.19 21.28
CA LEU A 217 0.50 -16.14 20.71
C LEU A 217 -0.59 -15.69 21.68
N TYR A 218 -1.31 -16.63 22.29
CA TYR A 218 -2.36 -16.28 23.26
C TYR A 218 -1.77 -15.58 24.48
N ALA A 219 -0.65 -16.08 25.00
CA ALA A 219 0.05 -15.43 26.12
C ALA A 219 0.56 -14.02 25.77
N PHE A 220 0.86 -13.72 24.50
CA PHE A 220 1.19 -12.37 24.06
C PHE A 220 -0.02 -11.41 24.16
N PHE A 221 -1.22 -11.90 23.83
CA PHE A 221 -2.44 -11.09 23.82
C PHE A 221 -3.15 -10.98 25.18
N GLU A 222 -2.89 -11.90 26.12
CA GLU A 222 -3.42 -11.85 27.49
C GLU A 222 -2.69 -10.85 28.42
N GLN A 223 -1.64 -10.18 27.94
CA GLN A 223 -0.77 -9.29 28.72
C GLN A 223 -1.30 -7.88 28.90
#